data_AF-A0A6N1XEW8-F1
#
_entry.id   AF-A0A6N1XEW8-F1
#
_cell.length_a   1.000
_cell.length_b   1.000
_cell.length_c   1.000
_cell.angle_alpha   90.00
_cell.angle_beta   90.00
_cell.angle_gamma   90.00
#
_symmetry.space_group_name_H-M   'P 1'
#
loop_
_entity.id
_entity.type
_entity.pdbx_description
1 polymer ?
#
loop_
_entity_poly.entity_id
_entity_poly.type
_entity_poly.pdbx_seq_one_letter_code
_entity_poly.pdbx_strand_id
1 'polypeptide(L)' 'MLVFLIGALRAIVEMLGLCLIGQGFLHLLAGRRRQQNAIYRFFDLLTAPPRKLTAKLLPTEASGKAVGVLTFLLLFIL' A
#
# COMPACT_ATOMS: atom_id res chain seq x y z
N MET A 1 -6.94 13.45 -23.54
CA MET A 1 -7.32 12.13 -22.94
C MET A 1 -6.19 11.55 -22.09
N LEU A 2 -4.98 11.38 -22.65
CA LEU A 2 -3.84 10.74 -21.97
C LEU A 2 -3.43 11.44 -20.66
N VAL A 3 -3.41 12.78 -20.66
CA VAL A 3 -3.07 13.59 -19.47
C VAL A 3 -4.06 13.40 -18.31
N PHE A 4 -5.35 13.22 -18.63
CA PHE A 4 -6.38 12.93 -17.63
C PHE A 4 -6.16 11.55 -17.02
N LEU A 5 -5.82 10.56 -17.85
CA LEU A 5 -5.56 9.19 -17.39
C LEU A 5 -4.34 9.12 -16.46
N ILE A 6 -3.28 9.87 -16.79
CA ILE A 6 -2.08 10.00 -15.95
C ILE A 6 -2.43 10.69 -14.63
N GLY A 7 -3.21 11.77 -14.67
CA GLY A 7 -3.66 12.46 -13.46
C GLY A 7 -4.52 11.57 -12.55
N ALA A 8 -5.45 10.81 -13.13
CA ALA A 8 -6.27 9.87 -12.39
C ALA A 8 -5.43 8.74 -11.75
N LEU A 9 -4.46 8.21 -12.49
CA LEU A 9 -3.54 7.20 -11.98
C LEU A 9 -2.70 7.74 -10.81
N ARG A 10 -2.15 8.96 -10.94
CA ARG A 10 -1.40 9.62 -9.88
C ARG A 10 -2.24 9.83 -8.63
N ALA A 11 -3.48 10.30 -8.76
CA ALA A 11 -4.37 10.48 -7.61
C ALA A 11 -4.65 9.14 -6.89
N ILE A 12 -4.83 8.05 -7.64
CA ILE A 12 -4.97 6.70 -7.08
C ILE A 12 -3.69 6.28 -6.35
N VAL A 13 -2.53 6.53 -6.93
CA VAL A 13 -1.21 6.23 -6.36
C VAL A 13 -0.99 6.98 -5.04
N GLU A 14 -1.28 8.28 -5.02
CA GLU A 14 -1.18 9.14 -3.82
C GLU A 14 -2.14 8.66 -2.72
N MET A 15 -3.39 8.34 -3.07
CA MET A 15 -4.38 7.79 -2.14
C MET A 15 -3.91 6.44 -1.55
N LEU A 16 -3.38 5.54 -2.37
CA LEU A 16 -2.86 4.25 -1.93
C LEU A 16 -1.64 4.42 -1.01
N GLY A 17 -0.77 5.40 -1.30
CA GLY A 17 0.34 5.77 -0.43
C GLY A 17 -0.12 6.19 0.96
N LEU A 18 -1.14 7.05 1.03
CA LEU A 18 -1.76 7.46 2.31
C LEU A 18 -2.41 6.28 3.04
N CYS A 19 -3.06 5.35 2.34
CA CYS A 19 -3.59 4.12 2.94
C CYS A 19 -2.49 3.25 3.56
N LEU A 20 -1.32 3.14 2.92
CA LEU A 20 -0.18 2.40 3.49
C LEU A 20 0.37 3.05 4.76
N ILE A 21 0.45 4.39 4.79
CA ILE A 21 0.81 5.13 6.01
C ILE A 21 -0.22 4.87 7.12
N GLY A 22 -1.51 4.94 6.78
CA GLY A 22 -2.61 4.64 7.69
C GLY A 22 -2.54 3.22 8.25
N GLN A 23 -2.22 2.22 7.42
CA GLN A 23 -1.97 0.86 7.89
C GLN A 23 -0.76 0.78 8.81
N GLY A 24 0.32 1.50 8.55
CA GLY A 24 1.49 1.59 9.42
C GLY A 24 1.14 2.16 10.81
N PHE A 25 0.36 3.24 10.84
CA PHE A 25 -0.15 3.82 12.08
C PHE A 25 -1.07 2.86 12.84
N LEU A 26 -2.05 2.25 12.15
CA LEU A 26 -2.92 1.24 12.72
C LEU A 26 -2.14 0.00 13.18
N HIS A 27 -1.03 -0.33 12.50
CA HIS A 27 -0.16 -1.42 12.90
C HIS A 27 0.52 -1.14 14.25
N LEU A 28 0.92 0.12 14.46
CA LEU A 28 1.51 0.58 15.72
C LEU A 28 0.47 0.65 16.84
N LEU A 29 -0.71 1.21 16.55
CA LEU A 29 -1.78 1.42 17.53
C LEU A 29 -2.53 0.13 17.92
N ALA A 30 -2.91 -0.70 16.94
CA ALA A 30 -3.75 -1.88 17.18
C ALA A 30 -2.97 -3.16 17.55
N GLY A 31 -1.63 -3.13 17.48
CA GLY A 31 -0.78 -4.23 17.98
C GLY A 31 -1.13 -5.59 17.37
N ARG A 32 -1.42 -6.63 18.14
CA ARG A 32 -1.75 -7.97 17.58
C ARG A 32 -3.18 -8.12 17.06
N ARG A 33 -4.13 -7.23 17.41
CA ARG A 33 -5.55 -7.34 17.00
C ARG A 33 -5.88 -6.62 15.68
N ARG A 34 -4.88 -6.27 14.88
CA ARG A 34 -5.04 -5.52 13.61
C ARG A 34 -6.04 -6.17 12.64
N GLN A 35 -6.00 -7.50 12.54
CA GLN A 35 -6.86 -8.27 11.63
C GLN A 35 -8.36 -8.20 11.98
N GLN A 36 -8.71 -7.84 13.23
CA GLN A 36 -10.11 -7.63 13.63
C GLN A 36 -10.59 -6.20 13.34
N ASN A 37 -9.68 -5.27 12.98
CA ASN A 37 -10.07 -3.90 12.64
C ASN A 37 -10.54 -3.83 11.19
N ALA A 38 -11.82 -3.52 10.99
CA ALA A 38 -12.43 -3.36 9.67
C ALA A 38 -11.67 -2.34 8.80
N ILE A 39 -11.21 -1.23 9.41
CA ILE A 39 -10.43 -0.20 8.72
C ILE A 39 -9.09 -0.75 8.21
N TYR A 40 -8.39 -1.53 9.03
CA TYR A 40 -7.12 -2.15 8.62
C TYR A 40 -7.34 -3.13 7.45
N ARG A 41 -8.41 -3.94 7.53
CA ARG A 41 -8.79 -4.87 6.45
C ARG A 41 -9.17 -4.15 5.15
N PHE A 42 -9.84 -3.01 5.26
CA PHE A 42 -10.22 -2.19 4.11
C PHE A 42 -8.98 -1.62 3.40
N PHE A 43 -8.04 -1.04 4.16
CA PHE A 43 -6.79 -0.58 3.58
C PHE A 43 -5.92 -1.72 3.05
N ASP A 44 -5.94 -2.88 3.70
CA ASP A 44 -5.21 -4.06 3.21
C ASP A 44 -5.78 -4.56 1.88
N LEU A 45 -7.11 -4.52 1.71
CA LEU A 45 -7.77 -4.86 0.46
C LEU A 45 -7.42 -3.87 -0.66
N LEU A 46 -7.42 -2.56 -0.35
CA LEU A 46 -7.05 -1.50 -1.30
C LEU A 46 -5.59 -1.60 -1.74
N THR A 47 -4.68 -1.91 -0.81
CA THR A 47 -3.24 -1.95 -1.07
C THR A 47 -2.75 -3.32 -1.54
N ALA A 48 -3.62 -4.35 -1.59
CA ALA A 48 -3.29 -5.68 -2.09
C ALA A 48 -2.79 -5.70 -3.55
N PRO A 49 -3.46 -5.07 -4.54
CA PRO A 49 -2.98 -5.05 -5.92
C PRO A 49 -1.58 -4.43 -6.10
N PRO A 50 -1.27 -3.21 -5.60
CA PRO A 50 0.06 -2.65 -5.74
C PRO A 50 1.10 -3.46 -4.96
N ARG A 51 0.78 -4.00 -3.76
CA ARG A 51 1.70 -4.89 -3.05
C ARG A 51 2.03 -6.17 -3.81
N LYS A 52 1.05 -6.76 -4.51
CA LYS A 52 1.28 -7.95 -5.36
C LYS A 52 2.17 -7.63 -6.56
N LEU A 53 2.02 -6.44 -7.15
CA LEU A 53 2.91 -5.98 -8.22
C LEU A 53 4.34 -5.78 -7.70
N THR A 54 4.49 -5.08 -6.57
CA THR A 54 5.79 -4.90 -5.91
C THR A 54 6.42 -6.24 -5.52
N ALA A 55 5.63 -7.18 -5.01
CA ALA A 55 6.12 -8.52 -4.63
C ALA A 55 6.51 -9.38 -5.83
N LYS A 56 5.95 -9.13 -7.03
CA LYS A 56 6.45 -9.77 -8.28
C LYS A 56 7.76 -9.16 -8.76
N LEU A 57 7.97 -7.87 -8.48
CA LEU A 57 9.20 -7.15 -8.84
C LEU A 57 10.34 -7.44 -7.85
N LEU A 58 10.02 -7.80 -6.60
CA LEU A 58 10.99 -8.15 -5.57
C LEU A 58 11.21 -9.66 -5.42
N PRO A 59 12.42 -10.10 -5.01
CA PRO A 59 12.68 -11.51 -4.72
C PRO A 59 11.83 -12.01 -3.54
N THR A 60 11.38 -13.26 -3.64
CA THR A 60 10.43 -13.95 -2.74
C THR A 60 10.79 -13.93 -1.25
N GLU A 61 12.04 -13.60 -0.89
CA GLU A 61 12.53 -13.57 0.50
C GLU A 61 12.25 -12.25 1.25
N ALA A 62 11.68 -11.25 0.57
CA ALA A 62 11.37 -9.97 1.20
C ALA A 62 10.26 -10.11 2.26
N SER A 63 10.60 -9.83 3.53
CA SER A 63 9.64 -9.77 4.64
C SER A 63 8.42 -8.92 4.25
N GLY A 64 7.19 -9.34 4.59
CA GLY A 64 5.97 -8.63 4.20
C GLY A 64 5.92 -7.14 4.61
N LYS A 65 6.73 -6.75 5.61
CA LYS A 65 6.97 -5.34 5.97
C LYS A 65 7.78 -4.59 4.91
N ALA A 66 8.83 -5.20 4.36
CA ALA A 66 9.66 -4.64 3.31
C ALA A 66 8.85 -4.43 2.02
N VAL A 67 7.99 -5.38 1.65
CA VAL A 67 7.08 -5.23 0.49
C VAL A 67 6.15 -4.02 0.68
N GLY A 68 5.61 -3.81 1.88
CA GLY A 68 4.78 -2.64 2.19
C GLY A 68 5.53 -1.31 2.08
N VAL A 69 6.75 -1.23 2.64
CA VAL A 69 7.61 -0.04 2.58
C VAL A 69 8.05 0.27 1.15
N LEU A 70 8.41 -0.75 0.38
CA LEU A 70 8.81 -0.59 -1.01
C LEU A 70 7.65 -0.22 -1.91
N THR A 71 6.45 -0.75 -1.64
CA THR A 71 5.24 -0.31 -2.36
C THR A 71 4.98 1.17 -2.07
N PHE A 72 5.15 1.62 -0.82
CA PHE A 72 5.04 3.04 -0.48
C PHE A 72 6.09 3.89 -1.21
N LEU A 73 7.36 3.48 -1.21
CA LEU A 73 8.42 4.19 -1.92
C LEU A 73 8.19 4.26 -3.43
N LEU A 74 7.75 3.16 -4.05
CA LEU A 74 7.41 3.13 -5.47
C LEU A 74 6.24 4.07 -5.79
N LEU A 75 5.20 4.07 -4.96
CA LEU A 75 4.07 4.99 -5.12
C LEU A 75 4.45 6.46 -4.85
N PHE A 76 5.43 6.71 -3.98
CA PHE A 76 5.89 8.07 -3.68
C PHE A 76 6.79 8.66 -4.76
N ILE A 77 7.50 7.82 -5.50
CA ILE A 77 8.42 8.23 -6.58
C ILE A 77 7.69 8.42 -7.93
N LEU A 78 6.55 7.76 -8.12
CA LEU A 78 5.77 7.77 -9.37
C LEU A 78 4.83 8.98 -9.47
#